data_AF-A0A7C6SYT7-F1
#
_entry.id   AF-A0A7C6SYT7-F1
#
_cell.length_a   1.000
_cell.length_b   1.000
_cell.length_c   1.000
_cell.angle_alpha   90.00
_cell.angle_beta   90.00
_cell.angle_gamma   90.00
#
_symmetry.space_group_name_H-M   'P 1'
#
loop_
_entity.id
_entity.type
_entity.pdbx_description
1 polymer ?
#
loop_
_entity_poly.entity_id
_entity_poly.type
_entity_poly.pdbx_seq_one_letter_code
_entity_poly.pdbx_strand_id
1 'polypeptide(L)'
;YQEGRIRRRMAMYLRPRLLICDEVGFLPLDRLEADLFFQVISARYERSSTVVTSNKSFGDWGELMGDPVLATAILDRLLHHSHIINIRGESYRLKEKAREGVFSGPKV
;
A
#
# COMPACT_ATOMS: atom_id res chain seq x y z
N TYR A 1 -18.93 14.45 -4.41
CA TYR A 1 -19.55 13.14 -4.65
C TYR A 1 -20.60 13.24 -5.75
N GLN A 2 -20.24 13.14 -7.03
CA GLN A 2 -21.23 13.10 -8.12
C GLN A 2 -21.39 11.64 -8.54
N GLU A 3 -22.60 11.12 -8.39
CA GLU A 3 -23.00 9.74 -8.66
C GLU A 3 -22.58 9.34 -10.09
N GLY A 4 -21.79 8.27 -10.20
CA GLY A 4 -21.27 7.74 -11.47
C GLY A 4 -19.74 7.78 -11.61
N ARG A 5 -19.05 8.78 -11.04
CA ARG A 5 -17.57 8.87 -11.16
C ARG A 5 -16.83 7.82 -10.33
N ILE A 6 -17.34 7.49 -9.14
CA ILE A 6 -16.73 6.49 -8.25
C ILE A 6 -16.81 5.10 -8.87
N ARG A 7 -17.99 4.69 -9.38
CA ARG A 7 -18.15 3.38 -10.04
C ARG A 7 -17.22 3.22 -11.25
N ARG A 8 -17.10 4.27 -12.07
CA ARG A 8 -16.16 4.27 -13.21
C ARG A 8 -14.71 4.16 -12.75
N ARG A 9 -14.30 4.87 -11.70
CA ARG A 9 -12.95 4.77 -11.13
C ARG A 9 -12.67 3.40 -10.51
N MET A 10 -13.64 2.85 -9.78
CA MET A 10 -13.54 1.49 -9.23
C MET A 10 -13.30 0.47 -10.35
N ALA A 11 -14.07 0.53 -11.44
CA ALA A 11 -13.87 -0.36 -12.59
C ALA A 11 -12.46 -0.25 -13.20
N MET A 12 -11.84 0.95 -13.17
CA MET A 12 -10.47 1.13 -13.65
C MET A 12 -9.43 0.39 -12.79
N TYR A 13 -9.66 0.27 -11.47
CA TYR A 13 -8.78 -0.50 -10.58
C TYR A 13 -9.04 -2.00 -10.60
N LEU A 14 -10.25 -2.44 -10.99
CA LEU A 14 -10.59 -3.85 -11.07
C LEU A 14 -10.22 -4.50 -12.42
N ARG A 15 -10.16 -3.72 -13.50
CA ARG A 15 -9.85 -4.23 -14.85
C ARG A 15 -8.44 -4.82 -15.02
N PRO A 16 -7.36 -4.26 -14.44
CA PRO A 16 -6.01 -4.77 -14.67
C PRO A 16 -5.80 -6.17 -14.08
N ARG A 17 -5.09 -7.03 -14.82
CA ARG A 17 -4.64 -8.34 -14.31
C ARG A 17 -3.65 -8.22 -13.16
N LEU A 18 -2.85 -7.15 -13.18
CA LEU A 18 -1.94 -6.74 -12.12
C LEU A 18 -2.22 -5.28 -11.76
N LEU A 19 -2.51 -5.02 -10.50
CA LEU A 19 -2.60 -3.68 -9.92
C LEU A 19 -1.42 -3.49 -8.97
N ILE A 20 -0.75 -2.35 -9.06
CA ILE A 20 0.34 -1.98 -8.15
C ILE A 20 -0.13 -0.78 -7.34
N CYS A 21 -0.19 -0.96 -6.03
CA CYS A 21 -0.47 0.08 -5.05
C CYS A 21 0.85 0.44 -4.37
N ASP A 22 1.42 1.57 -4.74
CA ASP A 22 2.70 2.04 -4.20
C ASP A 22 2.49 2.91 -2.95
N GLU A 23 3.45 2.89 -2.04
CA GLU A 23 3.53 3.70 -0.82
C GLU A 23 2.27 3.64 0.07
N VAL A 24 1.62 2.48 0.13
CA VAL A 24 0.48 2.29 1.03
C VAL A 24 0.95 2.45 2.46
N GLY A 25 0.36 3.42 3.16
CA GLY A 25 0.70 3.70 4.53
C GLY A 25 1.61 4.89 4.79
N PHE A 26 1.91 5.67 3.76
CA PHE A 26 2.67 6.91 3.93
C PHE A 26 1.84 8.01 4.60
N LEU A 27 0.58 8.20 4.16
CA LEU A 27 -0.37 9.14 4.76
C LEU A 27 -1.52 8.38 5.43
N PRO A 28 -1.98 8.83 6.61
CA PRO A 28 -3.19 8.27 7.21
C PRO A 28 -4.37 8.46 6.25
N LEU A 29 -5.16 7.41 6.09
CA LEU A 29 -6.35 7.43 5.25
C LEU A 29 -7.53 7.89 6.07
N ASP A 30 -8.41 8.68 5.47
CA ASP A 30 -9.71 8.91 6.06
C ASP A 30 -10.58 7.63 5.99
N ARG A 31 -11.68 7.60 6.75
CA ARG A 31 -12.55 6.41 6.80
C ARG A 31 -13.08 6.01 5.43
N LEU A 32 -13.43 6.98 4.60
CA LEU A 32 -13.96 6.69 3.27
C LEU A 32 -12.87 6.13 2.35
N GLU A 33 -11.67 6.66 2.42
CA GLU A 33 -10.50 6.19 1.66
C GLU A 33 -10.15 4.75 2.05
N ALA A 34 -10.17 4.45 3.35
CA ALA A 34 -10.00 3.09 3.85
C ALA A 34 -11.10 2.14 3.36
N ASP A 35 -12.37 2.57 3.40
CA ASP A 35 -13.51 1.79 2.88
C ASP A 35 -13.39 1.54 1.37
N LEU A 36 -12.97 2.55 0.60
CA LEU A 36 -12.76 2.43 -0.85
C LEU A 36 -11.59 1.49 -1.15
N PHE A 37 -10.51 1.59 -0.39
CA PHE A 37 -9.37 0.69 -0.53
C PHE A 37 -9.77 -0.76 -0.21
N PHE A 38 -10.52 -0.99 0.87
CA PHE A 38 -11.10 -2.30 1.19
C PHE A 38 -11.97 -2.85 0.07
N GLN A 39 -12.81 -2.03 -0.56
CA GLN A 39 -13.63 -2.44 -1.71
C GLN A 39 -12.77 -2.90 -2.88
N VAL A 40 -11.69 -2.18 -3.21
CA VAL A 40 -10.75 -2.58 -4.27
C VAL A 40 -10.10 -3.92 -3.93
N ILE A 41 -9.52 -4.05 -2.73
CA ILE A 41 -8.84 -5.28 -2.30
C ILE A 41 -9.81 -6.46 -2.29
N SER A 42 -11.00 -6.29 -1.72
CA SER A 42 -12.03 -7.33 -1.64
C SER A 42 -12.52 -7.78 -3.01
N ALA A 43 -12.70 -6.85 -3.95
CA ALA A 43 -13.14 -7.21 -5.29
C ALA A 43 -12.03 -7.85 -6.15
N ARG A 44 -10.75 -7.65 -5.79
CA ARG A 44 -9.59 -8.26 -6.48
C ARG A 44 -9.15 -9.58 -5.87
N TYR A 45 -9.46 -9.80 -4.59
CA TYR A 45 -9.17 -11.02 -3.85
C TYR A 45 -9.63 -12.26 -4.64
N GLU A 46 -8.76 -13.26 -4.76
CA GLU A 46 -8.95 -14.50 -5.55
C GLU A 46 -9.26 -14.32 -7.05
N ARG A 47 -9.22 -13.10 -7.59
CA ARG A 47 -9.56 -12.82 -9.00
C ARG A 47 -8.41 -12.28 -9.83
N SER A 48 -7.53 -11.48 -9.23
CA SER A 48 -6.45 -10.78 -9.95
C SER A 48 -5.29 -10.43 -9.02
N SER A 49 -4.08 -10.37 -9.58
CA SER A 49 -2.87 -10.11 -8.79
C SER A 49 -2.79 -8.66 -8.34
N THR A 50 -2.32 -8.44 -7.11
CA THR A 50 -2.11 -7.11 -6.55
C THR A 50 -0.75 -7.06 -5.87
N VAL A 51 0.03 -6.04 -6.18
CA VAL A 51 1.31 -5.74 -5.50
C VAL A 51 1.09 -4.51 -4.64
N VAL A 52 1.51 -4.59 -3.39
CA VAL A 52 1.47 -3.47 -2.45
C VAL A 52 2.89 -3.20 -1.97
N THR A 53 3.31 -1.95 -1.98
CA THR A 53 4.52 -1.52 -1.31
C THR A 53 4.12 -0.70 -0.07
N SER A 54 4.85 -0.89 1.02
CA SER A 54 4.62 -0.16 2.27
C SER A 54 5.93 -0.03 3.02
N ASN A 55 6.12 1.12 3.68
CA ASN A 55 7.19 1.32 4.65
C ASN A 55 6.73 1.05 6.10
N LYS A 56 5.49 0.58 6.28
CA LYS A 56 4.88 0.29 7.58
C LYS A 56 4.85 -1.21 7.84
N SER A 57 4.93 -1.59 9.12
CA SER A 57 4.69 -2.96 9.51
C SER A 57 3.19 -3.28 9.45
N PHE A 58 2.81 -4.55 9.34
CA PHE A 58 1.39 -4.93 9.33
C PHE A 58 0.64 -4.49 10.60
N GLY A 59 1.32 -4.38 11.75
CA GLY A 59 0.73 -3.89 12.99
C GLY A 59 0.31 -2.42 12.94
N ASP A 60 1.02 -1.61 12.14
CA ASP A 60 0.78 -0.16 12.05
C ASP A 60 -0.41 0.19 11.13
N TRP A 61 -0.92 -0.78 10.37
CA TRP A 61 -2.02 -0.56 9.43
C TRP A 61 -3.35 -0.22 10.14
N GLY A 62 -3.52 -0.65 11.38
CA GLY A 62 -4.70 -0.28 12.18
C GLY A 62 -4.77 1.23 12.46
N GLU A 63 -3.64 1.83 12.83
CA GLU A 63 -3.53 3.28 13.05
C GLU A 63 -3.68 4.04 11.72
N LEU A 64 -3.05 3.53 10.67
CA LEU A 64 -3.09 4.13 9.34
C LEU A 64 -4.52 4.28 8.77
N MET A 65 -5.33 3.25 8.94
CA MET A 65 -6.69 3.17 8.40
C MET A 65 -7.73 3.82 9.32
N GLY A 66 -7.35 4.19 10.55
CA GLY A 66 -8.25 4.70 11.59
C GLY A 66 -9.26 3.68 12.12
N ASP A 67 -9.18 2.42 11.67
CA ASP A 67 -10.05 1.31 12.05
C ASP A 67 -9.24 -0.01 12.03
N PRO A 68 -8.84 -0.53 13.21
CA PRO A 68 -8.11 -1.79 13.32
C PRO A 68 -8.87 -3.01 12.77
N VAL A 69 -10.20 -3.00 12.82
CA VAL A 69 -11.03 -4.10 12.30
C VAL A 69 -10.97 -4.12 10.79
N LEU A 70 -11.14 -2.95 10.16
CA LEU A 70 -11.02 -2.80 8.71
C LEU A 70 -9.62 -3.13 8.23
N ALA A 71 -8.58 -2.63 8.91
CA ALA A 71 -7.20 -2.94 8.60
C ALA A 71 -6.92 -4.46 8.63
N THR A 72 -7.41 -5.14 9.67
CA THR A 72 -7.28 -6.60 9.80
C THR A 72 -7.98 -7.31 8.65
N ALA A 73 -9.18 -6.88 8.26
CA ALA A 73 -9.93 -7.47 7.15
C ALA A 73 -9.24 -7.27 5.79
N ILE A 74 -8.56 -6.13 5.57
CA ILE A 74 -7.74 -5.88 4.39
C ILE A 74 -6.51 -6.79 4.39
N LEU A 75 -5.78 -6.82 5.51
CA LEU A 75 -4.57 -7.62 5.66
C LEU A 75 -4.84 -9.11 5.49
N ASP A 76 -5.93 -9.63 6.04
CA ASP A 76 -6.35 -11.03 5.88
C ASP A 76 -6.44 -11.43 4.39
N ARG A 77 -7.11 -10.61 3.58
CA ARG A 77 -7.24 -10.82 2.13
C ARG A 77 -5.93 -10.67 1.37
N LEU A 78 -5.12 -9.67 1.74
CA LEU A 78 -3.83 -9.45 1.11
C LEU A 78 -2.87 -10.60 1.42
N LEU A 79 -2.84 -11.08 2.66
CA LEU A 79 -1.82 -12.01 3.14
C LEU A 79 -2.13 -13.47 2.83
N HIS A 80 -3.40 -13.85 2.70
CA HIS A 80 -3.80 -15.25 2.48
C HIS A 80 -3.15 -15.89 1.24
N HIS A 81 -3.04 -15.15 0.13
CA HIS A 81 -2.42 -15.62 -1.12
C HIS A 81 -1.32 -14.66 -1.60
N SER A 82 -0.31 -14.43 -0.75
CA SER A 82 0.78 -13.49 -1.04
C SER A 82 2.17 -14.09 -0.92
N HIS A 83 3.11 -13.40 -1.56
CA HIS A 83 4.53 -13.50 -1.28
C HIS A 83 4.97 -12.22 -0.57
N ILE A 84 5.45 -12.36 0.66
CA ILE A 84 5.92 -11.22 1.47
C ILE A 84 7.42 -11.06 1.23
N ILE A 85 7.82 -9.90 0.72
CA ILE A 85 9.22 -9.56 0.50
C ILE A 85 9.61 -8.47 1.50
N ASN A 86 10.32 -8.87 2.56
CA ASN A 86 10.84 -7.94 3.56
C ASN A 86 12.16 -7.34 3.07
N ILE A 87 12.11 -6.09 2.60
CA ILE A 87 13.28 -5.37 2.12
C ILE A 87 13.97 -4.67 3.30
N ARG A 88 15.28 -4.92 3.47
CA ARG A 88 16.12 -4.27 4.48
C ARG A 88 17.36 -3.70 3.82
N GLY A 89 17.89 -2.62 4.40
CA GLY A 89 19.13 -2.00 3.97
C GLY A 89 19.01 -0.48 3.89
N GLU A 90 20.14 0.14 3.63
CA GLU A 90 20.24 1.59 3.45
C GLU A 90 19.54 2.05 2.16
N SER A 91 19.01 3.27 2.21
CA SER A 91 18.39 3.92 1.05
C SER A 91 19.38 4.05 -0.11
N TYR A 92 19.00 3.50 -1.27
CA TYR A 92 19.75 3.67 -2.51
C TYR A 92 19.91 5.16 -2.89
N ARG A 93 18.88 5.98 -2.64
CA ARG A 93 18.91 7.43 -2.89
C ARG A 93 20.01 8.12 -2.06
N LEU A 94 20.24 7.67 -0.82
CA LEU A 94 21.31 8.22 0.02
C LEU A 94 22.68 7.72 -0.43
N LYS A 95 22.80 6.47 -0.88
CA LYS A 95 24.06 5.93 -1.42
C LYS A 95 24.52 6.68 -2.67
N GLU A 96 23.59 7.03 -3.57
CA GLU A 96 23.91 7.82 -4.76
C GLU A 96 24.38 9.22 -4.39
N LYS A 97 23.67 9.92 -3.49
CA LYS A 97 24.10 11.24 -3.00
C LYS A 97 25.43 11.21 -2.27
N ALA A 98 25.75 10.13 -1.57
CA ALA A 98 27.05 9.95 -0.95
C ALA A 98 28.17 9.75 -1.99
N ARG A 99 27.90 9.01 -3.07
CA ARG A 99 28.84 8.85 -4.20
C ARG A 99 29.09 10.16 -4.94
N GLU A 100 28.07 11.01 -5.04
CA GLU A 100 28.15 12.34 -5.65
C GLU A 100 28.84 13.39 -4.75
N GLY A 101 29.24 13.03 -3.53
CA GLY A 101 29.89 13.94 -2.57
C GLY A 101 28.95 14.95 -1.90
N VAL A 102 27.64 14.82 -2.11
CA VAL A 102 26.61 15.75 -1.60
C VAL A 102 26.09 15.34 -0.21
N PHE A 103 26.37 14.10 0.23
CA PHE A 103 25.95 13.58 1.53
C PHE A 103 27.06 12.78 2.23
N SER A 104 27.64 13.31 3.31
CA SER A 104 28.44 12.52 4.25
C SER A 104 27.54 12.05 5.39
N GLY A 105 26.95 10.86 5.26
CA GLY A 105 26.20 10.23 6.35
C GLY A 105 27.08 10.04 7.60
N PRO A 106 26.49 9.86 8.79
CA PRO A 106 27.26 9.67 10.02
C PRO A 106 28.15 8.43 9.89
N LYS A 107 29.44 8.58 10.20
CA LYS A 107 30.37 7.46 10.32
C LYS A 107 29.95 6.64 11.53
N VAL A 108 29.36 5.47 11.30
CA VAL A 108 29.26 4.40 12.31
C VAL A 108 30.64 3.82 12.58
#